data_AF-E9HHH9-F1
#
_entry.id   AF-E9HHH9-F1
#
_cell.length_a   1.000
_cell.length_b   1.000
_cell.length_c   1.000
_cell.angle_alpha   90.00
_cell.angle_beta   90.00
_cell.angle_gamma   90.00
#
_symmetry.space_group_name_H-M   'P 1'
#
loop_
_entity.id
_entity.type
_entity.pdbx_description
1 polymer ?
#
loop_
_entity_poly.entity_id
_entity_poly.type
_entity_poly.pdbx_seq_one_letter_code
_entity_poly.pdbx_strand_id
1 'polypeptide(L)'
;MTVAVDAHLETVCMEDDIEWNQLVAPAPTGIAGLGQLLIWTTRVTDFKIDKINKEDIHLIKSPDSFRTTLLQIANDSYNAFMKAHTNMEKIQLQMAQLPNYVKDCIKYMKSGKQVVLEKLLPKRLNE
;
A
#
# COMPACT_ATOMS: atom_id res chain seq x y z
N MET A 1 23.01 -12.93 30.64
CA MET A 1 23.13 -11.80 29.69
C MET A 1 21.93 -11.88 28.76
N THR A 2 20.81 -11.32 29.23
CA THR A 2 19.50 -11.35 28.58
C THR A 2 19.28 -9.99 27.94
N VAL A 3 19.26 -9.96 26.60
CA VAL A 3 19.04 -8.74 25.82
C VAL A 3 17.54 -8.43 25.87
N ALA A 4 17.24 -7.19 26.26
CA ALA A 4 15.89 -6.65 26.39
C ALA A 4 15.16 -6.72 25.03
N VAL A 5 14.00 -7.40 25.03
CA VAL A 5 12.99 -7.23 23.99
C VAL A 5 12.31 -5.90 24.29
N ASP A 6 12.63 -4.92 23.45
CA ASP A 6 12.25 -3.53 23.56
C ASP A 6 10.72 -3.36 23.48
N ALA A 7 10.17 -2.61 24.44
CA ALA A 7 8.76 -2.38 24.69
C ALA A 7 8.09 -1.42 23.66
N HIS A 8 8.57 -1.42 22.41
CA HIS A 8 8.13 -0.51 21.35
C HIS A 8 7.04 -1.09 20.43
N LEU A 9 6.55 -2.31 20.68
CA LEU A 9 5.59 -2.99 19.81
C LEU A 9 4.12 -2.93 20.29
N GLU A 10 3.83 -2.33 21.44
CA GLU A 10 2.46 -2.30 21.98
C GLU A 10 1.75 -0.93 21.91
N THR A 11 2.37 0.10 21.32
CA THR A 11 1.80 1.46 21.25
C THR A 11 1.30 1.90 19.88
N VAL A 12 1.25 1.02 18.86
CA VAL A 12 0.84 1.41 17.49
C VAL A 12 -0.70 1.44 17.32
N CYS A 13 -1.46 1.50 18.41
CA CYS A 13 -2.87 1.84 18.35
C CYS A 13 -3.05 3.35 18.60
N MET A 14 -3.50 4.03 17.55
CA MET A 14 -4.11 5.37 17.54
C MET A 14 -3.13 6.54 17.46
N GLU A 15 -2.68 6.87 16.24
CA GLU A 15 -2.32 8.27 15.94
C GLU A 15 -2.75 8.62 14.51
N ASP A 16 -3.54 9.70 14.47
CA ASP A 16 -4.12 10.47 13.38
C ASP A 16 -3.52 10.31 11.98
N ASP A 17 -4.41 10.20 10.98
CA ASP A 17 -4.18 10.54 9.57
C ASP A 17 -2.79 10.19 9.04
N ILE A 18 -2.30 8.97 9.31
CA ILE A 18 -1.22 8.40 8.51
C ILE A 18 -1.72 8.44 7.07
N GLU A 19 -1.22 9.42 6.30
CA GLU A 19 -1.51 9.51 4.88
C GLU A 19 -0.90 8.25 4.27
N TRP A 20 -1.71 7.20 4.14
CA TRP A 20 -1.30 5.92 3.56
C TRP A 20 -0.62 6.12 2.20
N ASN A 21 -0.91 7.22 1.50
CA ASN A 21 -0.21 7.62 0.27
C ASN A 21 1.31 7.84 0.46
N GLN A 22 1.76 8.29 1.64
CA GLN A 22 3.15 8.62 1.94
C GLN A 22 3.95 7.38 2.36
N LEU A 23 3.27 6.35 2.89
CA LEU A 23 3.88 5.07 3.24
C LEU A 23 3.96 4.09 2.06
N VAL A 24 3.13 4.28 1.04
CA VAL A 24 3.17 3.46 -0.18
C VAL A 24 4.24 4.03 -1.10
N ALA A 25 5.35 3.31 -1.24
CA ALA A 25 6.33 3.62 -2.28
C ALA A 25 5.62 3.72 -3.64
N PRO A 26 5.89 4.77 -4.45
CA PRO A 26 5.33 4.86 -5.79
C PRO A 26 5.64 3.57 -6.56
N ALA A 27 4.64 3.02 -7.26
CA ALA A 27 4.78 1.80 -8.05
C ALA A 27 6.07 1.78 -8.92
N PRO A 28 6.45 2.88 -9.62
CA PRO A 28 7.68 2.91 -10.39
C PRO A 28 8.94 2.67 -9.55
N THR A 29 9.02 3.25 -8.35
CA THR A 29 10.19 3.13 -7.46
C THR A 29 10.32 1.71 -6.92
N GLY A 30 9.21 1.09 -6.51
CA GLY A 30 9.19 -0.30 -6.04
C GLY A 30 9.60 -1.29 -7.13
N ILE A 31 9.04 -1.13 -8.33
CA ILE A 31 9.37 -1.97 -9.50
C ILE A 31 10.85 -1.81 -9.88
N ALA A 32 11.37 -0.59 -9.92
CA ALA A 32 12.77 -0.32 -10.24
C ALA A 32 13.72 -0.97 -9.22
N GLY A 33 13.41 -0.89 -7.92
CA GLY A 33 14.21 -1.53 -6.87
C GLY A 33 14.28 -3.05 -7.02
N LEU A 34 13.13 -3.70 -7.22
CA LEU A 34 13.07 -5.15 -7.44
C LEU A 34 13.77 -5.57 -8.74
N GLY A 35 13.60 -4.80 -9.82
CA GLY A 35 14.28 -5.03 -11.10
C GLY A 35 15.80 -4.90 -10.98
N GLN A 36 16.29 -3.89 -10.25
CA GLN A 36 17.72 -3.69 -10.02
C GLN A 36 18.31 -4.85 -9.21
N LEU A 37 17.61 -5.32 -8.17
CA LEU A 37 18.01 -6.47 -7.37
C LEU A 37 18.08 -7.74 -8.24
N LEU A 38 17.07 -7.97 -9.08
CA LEU A 38 17.04 -9.11 -10.01
C LEU A 38 18.23 -9.06 -10.97
N ILE A 39 18.56 -7.90 -11.54
CA ILE A 39 19.74 -7.72 -12.40
C ILE A 39 21.03 -8.05 -11.63
N TRP A 40 21.16 -7.62 -10.38
CA TRP A 40 22.33 -7.97 -9.57
C TRP A 40 22.47 -9.47 -9.36
N THR A 41 21.36 -10.19 -9.18
CA THR A 41 21.40 -11.67 -9.04
C THR A 41 21.95 -12.38 -10.27
N THR A 42 21.95 -11.74 -11.45
CA THR A 42 22.53 -12.33 -12.67
C THR A 42 24.06 -12.30 -12.67
N ARG A 43 24.67 -11.44 -11.85
CA ARG A 43 26.13 -11.25 -11.75
C ARG A 43 26.78 -12.13 -10.68
N VAL A 44 25.98 -12.83 -9.89
CA VAL A 44 26.42 -13.69 -8.79
C VAL A 44 25.91 -15.11 -8.99
N THR A 45 26.61 -16.08 -8.42
CA THR A 45 26.16 -17.48 -8.38
C THR A 45 24.87 -17.56 -7.57
N ASP A 46 23.87 -18.24 -8.12
CA ASP A 46 22.59 -18.46 -7.45
C ASP A 46 22.75 -19.46 -6.30
N PHE A 47 21.94 -19.32 -5.25
CA PHE A 47 21.97 -20.22 -4.10
C PHE A 47 20.59 -20.78 -3.78
N LYS A 48 20.55 -21.99 -3.24
CA LYS A 48 19.32 -22.69 -2.89
C LYS A 48 18.70 -22.12 -1.62
N ILE A 49 17.37 -22.09 -1.59
CA ILE A 49 16.59 -21.73 -0.40
C ILE A 49 15.59 -22.86 -0.08
N ASP A 50 16.03 -24.10 -0.22
CA ASP A 50 15.21 -25.30 -0.05
C ASP A 50 14.91 -25.64 1.43
N LYS A 51 15.58 -24.98 2.38
CA LYS A 51 15.39 -25.15 3.83
C LYS A 51 14.39 -24.17 4.46
N ILE A 52 13.32 -23.85 3.74
CA ILE A 52 12.24 -22.99 4.25
C ILE A 52 11.08 -23.85 4.72
N ASN A 53 10.55 -23.57 5.91
CA ASN A 53 9.26 -24.10 6.31
C ASN A 53 8.13 -23.40 5.53
N LYS A 54 7.44 -24.12 4.65
CA LYS A 54 6.36 -23.55 3.82
C LYS A 54 5.14 -23.13 4.65
N GLU A 55 5.00 -23.64 5.87
CA GLU A 55 3.95 -23.21 6.80
C GLU A 55 4.18 -21.78 7.29
N ASP A 56 5.42 -21.32 7.34
CA ASP A 56 5.75 -19.96 7.80
C ASP A 56 5.71 -18.93 6.66
N ILE A 57 5.79 -19.37 5.38
CA ILE A 57 5.87 -18.48 4.22
C ILE A 57 4.95 -18.93 3.08
N HIS A 58 3.64 -18.77 3.29
CA HIS A 58 2.59 -19.21 2.36
C HIS A 58 2.62 -18.55 0.97
N LEU A 59 3.23 -17.37 0.82
CA LEU A 59 3.25 -16.62 -0.44
C LEU A 59 4.36 -17.08 -1.39
N ILE A 60 5.38 -17.81 -0.91
CA ILE A 60 6.45 -18.34 -1.75
C ILE A 60 6.00 -19.67 -2.36
N LYS A 61 5.89 -19.72 -3.69
CA LYS A 61 5.44 -20.89 -4.45
C LYS A 61 6.61 -21.73 -4.95
N SER A 62 7.72 -21.08 -5.31
CA SER A 62 8.91 -21.72 -5.91
C SER A 62 10.19 -21.37 -5.14
N PRO A 63 10.47 -22.06 -4.01
CA PRO A 63 11.66 -21.86 -3.18
C PRO A 63 12.93 -22.57 -3.69
N ASP A 64 13.03 -22.84 -5.00
CA ASP A 64 14.12 -23.65 -5.56
C ASP A 64 15.48 -22.95 -5.44
N SER A 65 15.49 -21.64 -5.64
CA SER A 65 16.68 -20.78 -5.51
C SER A 65 16.30 -19.35 -5.20
N PHE A 66 17.27 -18.57 -4.70
CA PHE A 66 17.08 -17.14 -4.44
C PHE A 66 16.61 -16.40 -5.68
N ARG A 67 17.24 -16.63 -6.83
CA ARG A 67 16.82 -15.99 -8.08
C ARG A 67 15.39 -16.38 -8.48
N THR A 68 15.01 -17.64 -8.33
CA THR A 68 13.67 -18.13 -8.68
C THR A 68 12.60 -17.52 -7.78
N THR A 69 12.85 -17.51 -6.47
CA THR A 69 11.96 -16.88 -5.49
C THR A 69 11.89 -15.37 -5.69
N LEU A 70 13.00 -14.70 -5.96
CA LEU A 70 13.02 -13.26 -6.22
C LEU A 70 12.25 -12.90 -7.50
N LEU A 71 12.41 -13.68 -8.56
CA LEU A 71 11.64 -13.49 -9.80
C LEU A 71 10.14 -13.63 -9.56
N GLN A 72 9.73 -14.62 -8.76
CA GLN A 72 8.34 -14.79 -8.36
C GLN A 72 7.84 -13.55 -7.60
N ILE A 73 8.58 -13.10 -6.58
CA ILE A 73 8.23 -11.91 -5.77
C ILE A 73 8.16 -10.67 -6.64
N ALA A 74 9.10 -10.47 -7.57
CA ALA A 74 9.12 -9.33 -8.47
C ALA A 74 7.88 -9.30 -9.38
N ASN A 75 7.50 -10.45 -9.94
CA ASN A 75 6.30 -10.58 -10.75
C ASN A 75 5.01 -10.35 -9.95
N ASP A 76 4.90 -10.97 -8.77
CA ASP A 76 3.73 -10.80 -7.88
C ASP A 76 3.60 -9.34 -7.43
N SER A 77 4.72 -8.69 -7.11
CA SER A 77 4.79 -7.27 -6.74
C SER A 77 4.37 -6.37 -7.90
N TYR A 78 4.87 -6.62 -9.12
CA TYR A 78 4.47 -5.88 -10.31
C TYR A 78 2.95 -5.91 -10.51
N ASN A 79 2.34 -7.09 -10.42
CA ASN A 79 0.89 -7.24 -10.55
C ASN A 79 0.13 -6.50 -9.44
N ALA A 80 0.62 -6.56 -8.20
CA ALA A 80 0.03 -5.84 -7.07
C ALA A 80 0.09 -4.32 -7.27
N PHE A 81 1.26 -3.80 -7.67
CA PHE A 81 1.44 -2.39 -7.98
C PHE A 81 0.53 -1.94 -9.11
N MET A 82 0.42 -2.71 -10.18
CA MET A 82 -0.46 -2.33 -11.29
C MET A 82 -1.92 -2.34 -10.92
N LYS A 83 -2.38 -3.36 -10.18
CA LYS A 83 -3.77 -3.42 -9.70
C LYS A 83 -4.09 -2.25 -8.77
N ALA A 84 -3.16 -1.89 -7.88
CA ALA A 84 -3.32 -0.74 -7.01
C ALA A 84 -3.41 0.56 -7.81
N HIS A 85 -2.50 0.76 -8.77
CA HIS A 85 -2.47 1.95 -9.62
C HIS A 85 -3.76 2.11 -10.42
N THR A 86 -4.21 1.08 -11.14
CA THR A 86 -5.46 1.11 -11.92
C THR A 86 -6.69 1.39 -11.04
N ASN A 87 -6.75 0.81 -9.84
CA ASN A 87 -7.86 1.06 -8.93
C ASN A 87 -7.85 2.51 -8.39
N MET A 88 -6.67 3.05 -8.07
CA MET A 88 -6.52 4.44 -7.64
C MET A 88 -6.94 5.40 -8.77
N GLU A 89 -6.50 5.16 -10.01
CA GLU A 89 -6.92 5.95 -11.17
C GLU A 89 -8.44 5.88 -11.37
N LYS A 90 -9.04 4.69 -11.24
CA LYS A 90 -10.50 4.52 -11.36
C LYS A 90 -11.25 5.34 -10.32
N ILE A 91 -10.81 5.31 -9.06
CA ILE A 91 -11.40 6.13 -7.98
C ILE A 91 -11.24 7.61 -8.32
N GLN A 92 -10.05 8.03 -8.75
CA GLN A 92 -9.79 9.42 -9.10
C GLN A 92 -10.71 9.91 -10.23
N LEU A 93 -10.89 9.11 -11.29
CA LEU A 93 -11.79 9.42 -12.40
C LEU A 93 -13.25 9.51 -11.94
N GLN A 94 -13.72 8.57 -11.11
CA GLN A 94 -15.08 8.61 -10.56
C GLN A 94 -15.30 9.83 -9.65
N MET A 95 -14.31 10.17 -8.82
CA MET A 95 -14.36 11.35 -7.95
C MET A 95 -14.30 12.66 -8.74
N ALA A 96 -13.58 12.69 -9.86
CA ALA A 96 -13.54 13.86 -10.74
C ALA A 96 -14.91 14.18 -11.34
N GLN A 97 -15.69 13.13 -11.68
CA GLN A 97 -17.05 13.23 -12.23
C GLN A 97 -18.11 13.66 -11.20
N LEU A 98 -17.78 13.69 -9.90
CA LEU A 98 -18.76 14.10 -8.89
C LEU A 98 -19.17 15.57 -9.09
N PRO A 99 -20.48 15.87 -9.02
CA PRO A 99 -20.98 17.24 -8.98
C PRO A 99 -20.37 18.04 -7.83
N ASN A 100 -20.23 19.36 -8.02
CA ASN A 100 -19.59 20.23 -7.03
C ASN A 100 -20.33 20.23 -5.68
N TYR A 101 -21.66 20.11 -5.67
CA TYR A 101 -22.43 20.05 -4.42
C TYR A 101 -22.03 18.83 -3.56
N VAL A 102 -21.76 17.67 -4.17
CA VAL A 102 -21.31 16.47 -3.46
C VAL A 102 -19.92 16.67 -2.86
N LYS A 103 -19.01 17.31 -3.62
CA LYS A 103 -17.65 17.65 -3.15
C LYS A 103 -17.71 18.57 -1.94
N ASP A 104 -18.60 19.55 -1.94
CA ASP A 104 -18.81 20.45 -0.81
C ASP A 104 -19.39 19.73 0.41
N CYS A 105 -20.37 18.84 0.22
CA CYS A 105 -20.91 18.01 1.30
C CYS A 105 -19.81 17.15 1.96
N ILE A 106 -18.97 16.47 1.17
CA ILE A 106 -17.85 15.67 1.68
C ILE A 106 -16.86 16.56 2.45
N LYS A 107 -16.56 17.77 1.93
CA LYS A 107 -15.68 18.73 2.61
C LYS A 107 -16.25 19.18 3.95
N TYR A 108 -17.56 19.44 4.04
CA TYR A 108 -18.24 19.79 5.28
C TYR A 108 -18.21 18.63 6.28
N MET A 109 -18.45 17.39 5.83
CA MET A 109 -18.33 16.19 6.66
C MET A 109 -16.91 16.00 7.20
N LYS A 110 -15.89 16.13 6.35
CA LYS A 110 -14.48 16.02 6.77
C LYS A 110 -14.08 17.11 7.76
N SER A 111 -14.70 18.29 7.70
CA SER A 111 -14.37 19.39 8.63
C SER A 111 -14.77 19.11 10.09
N GLY A 112 -15.65 18.12 10.35
CA GLY A 112 -16.09 17.73 11.70
C GLY A 112 -16.85 18.79 12.49
N LYS A 113 -17.03 20.01 11.95
CA LYS A 113 -17.69 21.11 12.63
C LYS A 113 -19.21 20.93 12.56
N GLN A 114 -19.80 20.51 13.66
CA GLN A 114 -21.23 20.21 13.76
C GLN A 114 -22.13 21.38 13.29
N VAL A 115 -21.74 22.62 13.57
CA VAL A 115 -22.45 23.84 13.12
C VAL A 115 -22.48 23.99 11.59
N VAL A 116 -21.41 23.58 10.91
CA VAL A 116 -21.30 23.57 9.44
C VAL A 116 -22.16 22.44 8.87
N LEU A 117 -22.15 21.28 9.53
CA LEU A 117 -22.93 20.11 9.15
C LEU A 117 -24.44 20.39 9.18
N GLU A 118 -24.95 20.99 10.25
CA GLU A 118 -26.39 21.22 10.43
C GLU A 118 -26.95 22.34 9.55
N LYS A 119 -26.14 23.36 9.21
CA LYS A 119 -26.63 24.55 8.49
C LYS A 119 -26.32 24.57 7.00
N LEU A 120 -25.19 24.02 6.57
CA LEU A 120 -24.71 24.13 5.18
C LEU A 120 -24.95 22.87 4.37
N LEU A 121 -24.92 21.70 5.01
CA LEU A 121 -25.10 20.41 4.35
C LEU A 121 -26.54 20.22 3.80
N PRO A 122 -27.62 20.52 4.56
CA PRO A 122 -28.99 20.43 4.02
C PRO A 122 -29.26 21.40 2.87
N LYS A 123 -28.60 22.57 2.86
CA LYS A 123 -28.76 23.56 1.79
C LYS A 123 -28.18 23.10 0.46
N ARG A 124 -27.06 22.38 0.48
CA ARG A 124 -26.41 21.86 -0.74
C ARG A 124 -27.02 20.57 -1.27
N LEU A 125 -27.74 19.82 -0.43
CA LEU A 125 -28.46 18.60 -0.85
C LEU A 125 -29.84 18.90 -1.45
N ASN A 126 -30.38 20.10 -1.23
CA ASN A 126 -31.66 20.55 -1.76
C ASN A 126 -31.53 21.48 -2.99
N GLU A 127 -30.32 21.63 -3.53
CA GLU A 127 -30.04 22.26 -4.84
C GLU A 127 -30.21 21.24 -5.97
#